data_AF-A0AA51D937-F1
#
_entry.id   AF-A0AA51D937-F1
#
_cell.length_a   1.000
_cell.length_b   1.000
_cell.length_c   1.000
_cell.angle_alpha   90.00
_cell.angle_beta   90.00
_cell.angle_gamma   90.00
#
_symmetry.space_group_name_H-M   'P 1'
#
loop_
_entity.id
_entity.type
_entity.pdbx_description
1 polymer ?
#
loop_
_entity_poly.entity_id
_entity_poly.type
_entity_poly.pdbx_seq_one_letter_code
_entity_poly.pdbx_strand_id
1 'polypeptide(L)'
;MKKKYLSIMAITIAFILSGCFFAQDDKSPEQNEPDNQVSVEPKEAEDPEEKPEKSEEDPIEEIDLSIQPNELGEIMILMYHGIGEEEMDWQRTPDNFRKDLQYMYDNKYQMISLNDYAKGEIKTKAGYTPIILTFDDGRQNNFNYIEKDGDVVIDSDCAVGILEEFKNKYPDFDVTASFFLNTNPFGQSEYTEQKLKWLVDNGYDVGNHTYSHLEMETLDSEEDIQAEIGSVNNIIKSYLPDYAVETLALPHGSNPKDAYAGSVMEGEYEGSKYKTIAILDVGWRPAYSPFDTLTDFTSLYRVTASEINVDNCGMYDYFKSYENGNRERFISDGNPDVVTIPKRHEEYLNMEMVGEKTVNIYEEN
;
A
#
# COMPACT_ATOMS: atom_id res chain seq x y z
N MET A 1 1.29 -60.94 -32.91
CA MET A 1 2.74 -61.01 -33.21
C MET A 1 3.33 -59.66 -32.82
N LYS A 2 3.96 -59.53 -31.63
CA LYS A 2 5.43 -59.44 -31.39
C LYS A 2 6.07 -58.32 -32.24
N LYS A 3 6.72 -57.25 -31.73
CA LYS A 3 7.41 -56.98 -30.44
C LYS A 3 7.49 -55.45 -30.17
N LYS A 4 7.54 -55.08 -28.89
CA LYS A 4 7.94 -53.79 -28.30
C LYS A 4 9.48 -53.65 -28.31
N TYR A 5 9.99 -52.41 -28.36
CA TYR A 5 11.31 -52.05 -27.86
C TYR A 5 11.19 -50.91 -26.85
N LEU A 6 11.78 -51.13 -25.69
CA LEU A 6 11.83 -50.29 -24.49
C LEU A 6 13.33 -49.99 -24.30
N SER A 7 13.73 -48.72 -24.27
CA SER A 7 15.10 -48.32 -23.94
C SER A 7 15.14 -47.76 -22.53
N ILE A 8 15.85 -48.45 -21.65
CA ILE A 8 16.17 -48.10 -20.27
C ILE A 8 17.60 -47.53 -20.29
N MET A 9 17.81 -46.35 -19.71
CA MET A 9 19.16 -45.82 -19.45
C MET A 9 19.38 -45.72 -17.94
N ALA A 10 20.49 -46.30 -17.50
CA ALA A 10 20.79 -46.64 -16.12
C ALA A 10 21.41 -45.48 -15.32
N ILE A 11 20.96 -45.37 -14.08
CA ILE A 11 21.53 -44.53 -13.01
C ILE A 11 22.76 -45.24 -12.43
N THR A 12 23.87 -44.52 -12.27
CA THR A 12 25.04 -45.00 -11.52
C THR A 12 25.31 -44.07 -10.34
N ILE A 13 25.10 -44.61 -9.13
CA ILE A 13 25.49 -44.02 -7.84
C ILE A 13 26.71 -44.79 -7.36
N ALA A 14 27.77 -44.09 -6.96
CA ALA A 14 28.92 -44.68 -6.28
C ALA A 14 29.21 -43.90 -5.00
N PHE A 15 28.89 -44.52 -3.87
CA PHE A 15 29.37 -44.16 -2.53
C PHE A 15 30.50 -45.12 -2.16
N ILE A 16 31.66 -44.61 -1.73
CA ILE A 16 32.59 -45.34 -0.87
C ILE A 16 33.06 -44.41 0.26
N LEU A 17 32.93 -44.94 1.47
CA LEU A 17 33.24 -44.36 2.77
C LEU A 17 34.63 -44.81 3.27
N SER A 18 35.18 -44.00 4.19
CA SER A 18 36.03 -44.34 5.34
C SER A 18 37.57 -44.41 5.19
N GLY A 19 38.26 -43.68 6.09
CA GLY A 19 39.47 -44.17 6.74
C GLY A 19 40.52 -43.11 7.15
N CYS A 20 40.45 -42.61 8.39
CA CYS A 20 41.54 -41.90 9.07
C CYS A 20 42.73 -42.82 9.38
N PHE A 21 43.97 -42.31 9.31
CA PHE A 21 45.11 -42.86 10.07
C PHE A 21 46.13 -41.75 10.40
N PHE A 22 46.39 -41.58 11.69
CA PHE A 22 47.52 -40.87 12.29
C PHE A 22 48.70 -41.83 12.48
N ALA A 23 49.94 -41.33 12.37
CA ALA A 23 51.12 -41.92 13.02
C ALA A 23 52.21 -40.85 13.31
N GLN A 24 52.41 -40.64 14.62
CA GLN A 24 53.56 -40.09 15.38
C GLN A 24 54.84 -40.94 15.20
N ASP A 25 56.08 -40.64 15.64
CA ASP A 25 56.74 -39.70 16.56
C ASP A 25 58.28 -39.84 16.33
N ASP A 26 59.13 -38.86 16.73
CA ASP A 26 60.08 -38.96 17.87
C ASP A 26 61.23 -37.90 17.88
N LYS A 27 61.19 -37.06 18.93
CA LYS A 27 62.22 -36.57 19.89
C LYS A 27 63.58 -35.88 19.53
N SER A 28 63.79 -34.81 20.32
CA SER A 28 64.91 -33.84 20.49
C SER A 28 66.14 -34.39 21.28
N PRO A 29 67.32 -33.71 21.43
CA PRO A 29 67.49 -32.61 22.42
C PRO A 29 68.58 -31.50 22.16
N GLU A 30 68.45 -30.35 22.88
CA GLU A 30 69.47 -29.47 23.53
C GLU A 30 70.58 -28.76 22.68
N GLN A 31 71.15 -27.56 22.96
CA GLN A 31 71.11 -26.56 24.04
C GLN A 31 71.93 -25.30 23.61
N ASN A 32 71.72 -24.17 24.32
CA ASN A 32 72.62 -23.00 24.56
C ASN A 32 72.34 -21.66 23.82
N GLU A 33 71.69 -20.76 24.57
CA GLU A 33 71.88 -19.29 24.49
C GLU A 33 73.18 -18.84 25.20
N PRO A 34 73.59 -17.55 25.15
CA PRO A 34 73.06 -16.58 26.13
C PRO A 34 72.80 -15.14 25.62
N ASP A 35 71.70 -14.56 26.11
CA ASP A 35 71.62 -13.36 26.98
C ASP A 35 72.27 -12.03 26.52
N ASN A 36 71.45 -10.97 26.30
CA ASN A 36 71.20 -9.96 27.35
C ASN A 36 70.12 -8.92 26.94
N GLN A 37 69.42 -8.49 27.98
CA GLN A 37 68.16 -7.76 28.13
C GLN A 37 68.12 -6.30 27.62
N VAL A 38 66.92 -5.84 27.24
CA VAL A 38 66.29 -4.63 27.82
C VAL A 38 64.77 -4.83 27.93
N SER A 39 64.27 -4.53 29.12
CA SER A 39 62.91 -4.54 29.65
C SER A 39 61.98 -3.43 29.13
N VAL A 40 60.68 -3.73 28.96
CA VAL A 40 59.58 -2.74 29.07
C VAL A 40 58.38 -3.39 29.77
N GLU A 41 57.84 -2.69 30.77
CA GLU A 41 56.68 -3.01 31.61
C GLU A 41 55.34 -3.12 30.86
N PRO A 42 54.31 -3.77 31.46
CA PRO A 42 53.01 -3.97 30.83
C PRO A 42 52.11 -2.71 30.95
N LYS A 43 51.53 -2.29 29.82
CA LYS A 43 50.46 -1.29 29.80
C LYS A 43 49.15 -1.90 30.29
N GLU A 44 48.51 -1.19 31.22
CA GLU A 44 47.13 -1.39 31.68
C GLU A 44 46.15 -1.44 30.49
N ALA A 45 45.15 -2.31 30.63
CA ALA A 45 44.04 -2.41 29.70
C ALA A 45 43.10 -1.21 29.90
N GLU A 46 42.93 -0.41 28.86
CA GLU A 46 41.90 0.62 28.79
C GLU A 46 40.54 -0.03 28.58
N ASP A 47 39.59 0.40 29.42
CA ASP A 47 38.15 0.15 29.38
C ASP A 47 37.59 0.56 28.00
N PRO A 48 36.65 -0.19 27.38
CA PRO A 48 36.04 0.26 26.13
C PRO A 48 35.20 1.49 26.43
N GLU A 49 35.60 2.64 25.89
CA GLU A 49 34.78 3.85 25.86
C GLU A 49 33.35 3.50 25.39
N GLU A 50 32.38 3.68 26.28
CA GLU A 50 30.97 3.78 25.91
C GLU A 50 30.86 4.86 24.83
N LYS A 51 30.48 4.43 23.62
CA LYS A 51 29.98 5.36 22.61
C LYS A 51 28.85 6.16 23.26
N PRO A 52 28.83 7.50 23.11
CA PRO A 52 27.69 8.26 23.56
C PRO A 52 26.46 7.74 22.82
N GLU A 53 25.47 7.23 23.55
CA GLU A 53 24.10 7.12 23.07
C GLU A 53 23.77 8.49 22.46
N LYS A 54 23.38 8.50 21.18
CA LYS A 54 22.66 9.64 20.62
C LYS A 54 21.52 9.90 21.61
N SER A 55 21.45 11.09 22.19
CA SER A 55 20.22 11.54 22.81
C SER A 55 19.14 11.38 21.76
N GLU A 56 18.17 10.51 22.01
CA GLU A 56 16.91 10.52 21.26
C GLU A 56 16.33 11.92 21.51
N GLU A 57 16.48 12.81 20.51
CA GLU A 57 15.84 14.12 20.53
C GLU A 57 14.33 13.87 20.65
N ASP A 58 13.65 14.64 21.50
CA ASP A 58 12.20 14.50 21.69
C ASP A 58 11.52 14.70 20.33
N PRO A 59 10.82 13.69 19.77
CA PRO A 59 10.27 13.75 18.42
C PRO A 59 9.21 14.84 18.26
N ILE A 60 8.73 15.42 19.36
CA ILE A 60 7.78 16.53 19.38
C ILE A 60 8.47 17.89 19.21
N GLU A 61 9.71 18.08 19.67
CA GLU A 61 10.37 19.40 19.69
C GLU A 61 10.56 20.01 18.29
N GLU A 62 10.68 19.19 17.26
CA GLU A 62 10.86 19.62 15.87
C GLU A 62 9.53 19.95 15.14
N ILE A 63 8.38 19.67 15.77
CA ILE A 63 7.07 19.85 15.13
C ILE A 63 6.68 21.33 15.09
N ASP A 64 6.48 21.85 13.87
CA ASP A 64 6.02 23.22 13.65
C ASP A 64 4.51 23.35 13.92
N LEU A 65 4.12 23.78 15.13
CA LEU A 65 2.71 24.02 15.44
C LEU A 65 2.11 25.24 14.71
N SER A 66 2.92 26.08 14.04
CA SER A 66 2.41 27.24 13.30
C SER A 66 1.66 26.87 12.01
N ILE A 67 1.90 25.67 11.47
CA ILE A 67 1.12 25.09 10.36
C ILE A 67 -0.20 24.46 10.83
N GLN A 68 -0.50 24.49 12.13
CA GLN A 68 -1.70 23.93 12.75
C GLN A 68 -1.95 22.48 12.33
N PRO A 69 -1.04 21.54 12.65
CA PRO A 69 -1.25 20.13 12.34
C PRO A 69 -2.57 19.64 12.93
N ASN A 70 -3.28 18.80 12.17
CA ASN A 70 -4.52 18.18 12.57
C ASN A 70 -4.58 16.80 11.93
N GLU A 71 -3.94 15.83 12.55
CA GLU A 71 -3.91 14.46 12.05
C GLU A 71 -5.21 13.67 12.35
N LEU A 72 -6.24 14.32 12.91
CA LEU A 72 -7.60 13.79 13.01
C LEU A 72 -8.55 14.35 11.92
N GLY A 73 -8.07 15.30 11.10
CA GLY A 73 -8.86 15.85 10.02
C GLY A 73 -9.21 14.84 8.92
N GLU A 74 -10.16 15.21 8.07
CA GLU A 74 -10.66 14.35 7.01
C GLU A 74 -9.64 14.10 5.90
N ILE A 75 -9.69 12.90 5.31
CA ILE A 75 -8.86 12.44 4.19
C ILE A 75 -9.78 12.06 3.03
N MET A 76 -9.48 12.54 1.83
CA MET A 76 -10.25 12.13 0.66
C MET A 76 -9.71 10.84 0.06
N ILE A 77 -10.59 9.85 -0.05
CA ILE A 77 -10.41 8.66 -0.89
C ILE A 77 -11.19 8.91 -2.18
N LEU A 78 -10.47 9.22 -3.27
CA LEU A 78 -11.04 9.57 -4.55
C LEU A 78 -11.36 8.31 -5.36
N MET A 79 -12.61 8.21 -5.80
CA MET A 79 -13.10 7.11 -6.63
C MET A 79 -13.16 7.54 -8.09
N TYR A 80 -12.25 6.98 -8.88
CA TYR A 80 -12.28 7.00 -10.34
C TYR A 80 -12.77 5.65 -10.87
N HIS A 81 -13.26 5.63 -12.11
CA HIS A 81 -13.55 4.38 -12.83
C HIS A 81 -12.74 4.34 -14.12
N GLY A 82 -13.17 5.05 -15.18
CA GLY A 82 -12.42 5.14 -16.43
C GLY A 82 -11.65 6.45 -16.61
N ILE A 83 -10.55 6.41 -17.35
CA ILE A 83 -9.90 7.59 -17.95
C ILE A 83 -9.98 7.46 -19.47
N GLY A 84 -10.78 8.28 -20.17
CA GLY A 84 -11.05 8.07 -21.60
C GLY A 84 -11.51 9.33 -22.35
N GLU A 85 -11.69 9.23 -23.67
CA GLU A 85 -11.84 10.39 -24.55
C GLU A 85 -12.98 11.36 -24.18
N GLU A 86 -14.09 10.83 -23.66
CA GLU A 86 -15.28 11.60 -23.30
C GLU A 86 -15.50 11.65 -21.78
N GLU A 87 -15.91 12.81 -21.29
CA GLU A 87 -16.30 13.01 -19.90
C GLU A 87 -17.70 12.41 -19.66
N MET A 88 -17.83 11.52 -18.68
CA MET A 88 -19.09 10.84 -18.34
C MET A 88 -19.19 10.62 -16.82
N ASP A 89 -20.36 10.20 -16.33
CA ASP A 89 -20.62 9.96 -14.89
C ASP A 89 -19.52 9.11 -14.20
N TRP A 90 -19.01 8.09 -14.90
CA TRP A 90 -17.97 7.17 -14.41
C TRP A 90 -16.71 7.21 -15.29
N GLN A 91 -16.42 8.36 -15.91
CA GLN A 91 -15.22 8.52 -16.72
C GLN A 91 -14.72 9.96 -16.73
N ARG A 92 -13.45 10.14 -16.34
CA ARG A 92 -12.71 11.38 -16.48
C ARG A 92 -11.98 11.41 -17.82
N THR A 93 -11.83 12.57 -18.45
CA THR A 93 -10.91 12.70 -19.58
C THR A 93 -9.44 12.71 -19.16
N PRO A 94 -8.49 12.26 -20.01
CA PRO A 94 -7.05 12.40 -19.75
C PRO A 94 -6.64 13.82 -19.35
N ASP A 95 -7.14 14.83 -20.06
CA ASP A 95 -6.84 16.23 -19.77
C ASP A 95 -7.39 16.68 -18.42
N ASN A 96 -8.59 16.25 -18.07
CA ASN A 96 -9.15 16.61 -16.77
C ASN A 96 -8.46 15.84 -15.63
N PHE A 97 -8.11 14.58 -15.82
CA PHE A 97 -7.33 13.85 -14.83
C PHE A 97 -5.95 14.50 -14.59
N ARG A 98 -5.26 14.93 -15.65
CA ARG A 98 -4.04 15.75 -15.51
C ARG A 98 -4.27 17.04 -14.73
N LYS A 99 -5.41 17.71 -14.90
CA LYS A 99 -5.78 18.91 -14.11
C LYS A 99 -6.02 18.56 -12.65
N ASP A 100 -6.66 17.44 -12.37
CA ASP A 100 -6.93 16.98 -11.01
C ASP A 100 -5.62 16.73 -10.27
N LEU A 101 -4.67 16.02 -10.90
CA LEU A 101 -3.32 15.80 -10.36
C LEU A 101 -2.57 17.12 -10.14
N GLN A 102 -2.64 18.05 -11.10
CA GLN A 102 -2.00 19.36 -10.98
C GLN A 102 -2.58 20.17 -9.83
N TYR A 103 -3.91 20.16 -9.66
CA TYR A 103 -4.56 20.84 -8.54
C TYR A 103 -4.10 20.26 -7.20
N MET A 104 -4.02 18.94 -7.07
CA MET A 104 -3.53 18.29 -5.85
C MET A 104 -2.09 18.71 -5.53
N TYR A 105 -1.20 18.69 -6.53
CA TYR A 105 0.19 19.13 -6.37
C TYR A 105 0.29 20.60 -5.93
N ASP A 106 -0.41 21.49 -6.62
CA ASP A 106 -0.36 22.94 -6.35
C ASP A 106 -0.92 23.32 -4.96
N ASN A 107 -1.79 22.47 -4.39
CA ASN A 107 -2.51 22.73 -3.13
C ASN A 107 -2.03 21.88 -1.95
N LYS A 108 -0.80 21.35 -2.01
CA LYS A 108 -0.15 20.58 -0.93
C LYS A 108 -0.91 19.32 -0.52
N TYR A 109 -1.51 18.63 -1.48
CA TYR A 109 -1.88 17.25 -1.27
C TYR A 109 -0.68 16.34 -1.53
N GLN A 110 -0.62 15.18 -0.88
CA GLN A 110 0.38 14.15 -1.13
C GLN A 110 -0.32 12.81 -1.26
N MET A 111 -0.02 12.03 -2.31
CA MET A 111 -0.67 10.74 -2.45
C MET A 111 -0.11 9.74 -1.44
N ILE A 112 -0.99 8.90 -0.90
CA ILE A 112 -0.61 7.78 -0.06
C ILE A 112 -1.31 6.50 -0.52
N SER A 113 -0.73 5.35 -0.16
CA SER A 113 -1.36 4.05 -0.34
C SER A 113 -2.62 3.94 0.53
N LEU A 114 -3.65 3.28 -0.01
CA LEU A 114 -4.83 2.93 0.78
C LEU A 114 -4.50 1.91 1.88
N ASN A 115 -3.56 0.99 1.61
CA ASN A 115 -3.09 0.02 2.60
C ASN A 115 -2.40 0.75 3.76
N ASP A 116 -1.55 1.74 3.46
CA ASP A 116 -0.89 2.57 4.47
C ASP A 116 -1.91 3.34 5.32
N TYR A 117 -2.92 3.94 4.68
CA TYR A 117 -4.04 4.58 5.39
C TYR A 117 -4.76 3.58 6.32
N ALA A 118 -5.09 2.39 5.84
CA ALA A 118 -5.78 1.36 6.62
C ALA A 118 -4.96 0.82 7.81
N LYS A 119 -3.63 1.00 7.77
CA LYS A 119 -2.69 0.60 8.82
C LYS A 119 -2.24 1.77 9.71
N GLY A 120 -2.74 2.99 9.47
CA GLY A 120 -2.30 4.18 10.19
C GLY A 120 -0.82 4.53 9.94
N GLU A 121 -0.29 4.19 8.76
CA GLU A 121 1.09 4.46 8.34
C GLU A 121 1.17 5.73 7.47
N ILE A 122 0.99 6.90 8.09
CA ILE A 122 1.00 8.18 7.36
C ILE A 122 2.41 8.78 7.35
N LYS A 123 3.00 8.96 6.16
CA LYS A 123 4.34 9.56 5.94
C LYS A 123 4.27 10.87 5.16
N THR A 124 3.13 11.55 5.28
CA THR A 124 2.85 12.80 4.59
C THR A 124 3.78 13.90 5.10
N LYS A 125 4.26 14.77 4.21
CA LYS A 125 5.13 15.89 4.59
C LYS A 125 4.41 16.89 5.50
N ALA A 126 5.17 17.55 6.37
CA ALA A 126 4.65 18.60 7.25
C ALA A 126 3.85 19.65 6.45
N GLY A 127 2.61 19.91 6.88
CA GLY A 127 1.71 20.89 6.27
C GLY A 127 1.02 20.42 4.98
N TYR A 128 1.18 19.16 4.59
CA TYR A 128 0.47 18.53 3.48
C TYR A 128 -0.72 17.72 3.99
N THR A 129 -1.69 17.50 3.11
CA THR A 129 -2.85 16.65 3.33
C THR A 129 -2.71 15.35 2.54
N PRO A 130 -2.77 14.15 3.16
CA PRO A 130 -2.81 12.90 2.42
C PRO A 130 -4.05 12.84 1.51
N ILE A 131 -3.91 12.23 0.34
CA ILE A 131 -5.02 11.94 -0.57
C ILE A 131 -4.83 10.55 -1.19
N ILE A 132 -5.92 9.80 -1.36
CA ILE A 132 -5.86 8.43 -1.88
C ILE A 132 -6.61 8.39 -3.20
N LEU A 133 -5.99 7.80 -4.23
CA LEU A 133 -6.63 7.57 -5.52
C LEU A 133 -7.00 6.10 -5.66
N THR A 134 -8.25 5.84 -5.99
CA THR A 134 -8.78 4.50 -6.26
C THR A 134 -9.39 4.44 -7.66
N PHE A 135 -9.21 3.30 -8.33
CA PHE A 135 -9.79 3.02 -9.64
C PHE A 135 -10.57 1.71 -9.60
N ASP A 136 -11.87 1.79 -9.85
CA ASP A 136 -12.76 0.62 -9.84
C ASP A 136 -12.83 -0.05 -11.23
N ASP A 137 -13.39 -1.26 -11.26
CA ASP A 137 -13.60 -2.14 -12.42
C ASP A 137 -12.35 -2.73 -13.09
N GLY A 138 -11.16 -2.17 -12.89
CA GLY A 138 -9.96 -2.57 -13.62
C GLY A 138 -10.12 -2.44 -15.13
N ARG A 139 -10.68 -1.33 -15.61
CA ARG A 139 -10.93 -1.09 -17.05
C ARG A 139 -9.61 -1.03 -17.82
N GLN A 140 -9.64 -1.39 -19.10
CA GLN A 140 -8.45 -1.31 -19.96
C GLN A 140 -7.85 0.11 -19.99
N ASN A 141 -8.68 1.15 -19.93
CA ASN A 141 -8.23 2.53 -19.91
C ASN A 141 -7.65 3.00 -18.56
N ASN A 142 -7.60 2.14 -17.54
CA ASN A 142 -6.77 2.37 -16.35
C ASN A 142 -5.31 2.01 -16.59
N PHE A 143 -5.06 0.87 -17.23
CA PHE A 143 -3.71 0.43 -17.60
C PHE A 143 -3.75 -0.21 -18.98
N ASN A 144 -3.41 0.56 -20.02
CA ASN A 144 -3.45 0.13 -21.41
C ASN A 144 -2.03 -0.01 -21.98
N TYR A 145 -1.78 -1.11 -22.70
CA TYR A 145 -0.60 -1.24 -23.54
C TYR A 145 -0.98 -1.05 -25.01
N ILE A 146 -0.17 -0.29 -25.74
CA ILE A 146 -0.31 -0.03 -27.17
C ILE A 146 0.98 -0.36 -27.90
N GLU A 147 0.87 -0.70 -29.18
CA GLU A 147 2.04 -0.83 -30.06
C GLU A 147 2.44 0.54 -30.61
N LYS A 148 3.71 0.90 -30.43
CA LYS A 148 4.30 2.13 -30.97
C LYS A 148 5.70 1.82 -31.49
N ASP A 149 5.91 2.09 -32.77
CA ASP A 149 7.20 1.86 -33.46
C ASP A 149 7.74 0.42 -33.38
N GLY A 150 6.84 -0.56 -33.20
CA GLY A 150 7.18 -1.99 -33.08
C GLY A 150 7.42 -2.46 -31.64
N ASP A 151 7.35 -1.56 -30.66
CA ASP A 151 7.47 -1.85 -29.24
C ASP A 151 6.08 -1.78 -28.56
N VAL A 152 5.90 -2.55 -27.49
CA VAL A 152 4.73 -2.47 -26.62
C VAL A 152 5.04 -1.47 -25.50
N VAL A 153 4.26 -0.39 -25.42
CA VAL A 153 4.46 0.71 -24.46
C VAL A 153 3.17 1.02 -23.71
N ILE A 154 3.28 1.62 -22.52
CA ILE A 154 2.13 2.13 -21.77
C ILE A 154 1.51 3.28 -22.57
N ASP A 155 0.19 3.23 -22.74
CA ASP A 155 -0.58 4.31 -23.33
C ASP A 155 -0.49 5.58 -22.45
N SER A 156 -0.01 6.68 -23.02
CA SER A 156 0.17 7.93 -22.28
C SER A 156 -1.13 8.56 -21.79
N ASP A 157 -2.28 8.15 -22.34
CA ASP A 157 -3.59 8.70 -21.97
C ASP A 157 -4.44 7.73 -21.12
N CYS A 158 -3.90 6.55 -20.76
CA CYS A 158 -4.52 5.72 -19.72
C CYS A 158 -4.13 6.22 -18.32
N ALA A 159 -4.85 5.81 -17.27
CA ALA A 159 -4.61 6.30 -15.91
C ALA A 159 -3.15 6.12 -15.44
N VAL A 160 -2.60 4.90 -15.58
CA VAL A 160 -1.20 4.60 -15.24
C VAL A 160 -0.21 5.43 -16.06
N GLY A 161 -0.44 5.60 -17.37
CA GLY A 161 0.43 6.42 -18.22
C GLY A 161 0.50 7.87 -17.76
N ILE A 162 -0.65 8.46 -17.38
CA ILE A 162 -0.73 9.82 -16.86
C ILE A 162 -0.09 9.94 -15.48
N LEU A 163 -0.31 8.96 -14.59
CA LEU A 163 0.31 8.93 -13.26
C LEU A 163 1.84 8.87 -13.38
N GLU A 164 2.38 8.02 -14.23
CA GLU A 164 3.83 7.92 -14.45
C GLU A 164 4.41 9.14 -15.17
N GLU A 165 3.67 9.75 -16.11
CA GLU A 165 4.04 11.06 -16.68
C GLU A 165 4.17 12.11 -15.57
N PHE A 166 3.19 12.16 -14.65
CA PHE A 166 3.18 13.10 -13.54
C PHE A 166 4.31 12.84 -12.55
N LYS A 167 4.55 11.57 -12.19
CA LYS A 167 5.67 11.13 -11.34
C LYS A 167 7.03 11.56 -11.87
N ASN A 168 7.23 11.42 -13.18
CA ASN A 168 8.47 11.85 -13.84
C ASN A 168 8.61 13.38 -13.88
N LYS A 169 7.49 14.10 -14.02
CA LYS A 169 7.46 15.57 -14.05
C LYS A 169 7.66 16.20 -12.66
N TYR A 170 7.11 15.57 -11.62
CA TYR A 170 7.15 16.03 -10.23
C TYR A 170 7.64 14.90 -9.30
N PRO A 171 8.96 14.62 -9.25
CA PRO A 171 9.52 13.54 -8.43
C PRO A 171 9.29 13.68 -6.93
N ASP A 172 8.84 14.86 -6.48
CA ASP A 172 8.55 15.21 -5.09
C ASP A 172 7.08 15.00 -4.69
N PHE A 173 6.18 14.65 -5.60
CA PHE A 173 4.75 14.54 -5.28
C PHE A 173 4.36 13.23 -4.58
N ASP A 174 5.20 12.20 -4.71
CA ASP A 174 4.90 10.80 -4.35
C ASP A 174 3.65 10.29 -5.10
N VAL A 175 3.84 9.46 -6.14
CA VAL A 175 2.74 8.99 -6.99
C VAL A 175 2.45 7.51 -6.70
N THR A 176 1.21 7.25 -6.29
CA THR A 176 0.63 5.92 -6.09
C THR A 176 -0.89 5.97 -6.28
N ALA A 177 -1.52 4.80 -6.39
CA ALA A 177 -2.96 4.61 -6.48
C ALA A 177 -3.30 3.13 -6.20
N SER A 178 -4.57 2.87 -5.88
CA SER A 178 -5.10 1.52 -5.72
C SER A 178 -6.06 1.16 -6.85
N PHE A 179 -5.87 -0.02 -7.45
CA PHE A 179 -6.72 -0.53 -8.53
C PHE A 179 -7.56 -1.71 -8.02
N PHE A 180 -8.88 -1.57 -8.00
CA PHE A 180 -9.81 -2.61 -7.60
C PHE A 180 -10.22 -3.46 -8.81
N LEU A 181 -9.84 -4.73 -8.79
CA LEU A 181 -9.91 -5.61 -9.95
C LEU A 181 -10.99 -6.67 -9.79
N ASN A 182 -11.55 -7.07 -10.92
CA ASN A 182 -12.46 -8.21 -11.06
C ASN A 182 -11.76 -9.34 -11.85
N THR A 183 -12.53 -10.15 -12.57
CA THR A 183 -12.04 -11.33 -13.31
C THR A 183 -11.24 -11.03 -14.57
N ASN A 184 -11.32 -9.81 -15.10
CA ASN A 184 -10.61 -9.42 -16.33
C ASN A 184 -9.75 -8.16 -16.14
N PRO A 185 -8.65 -8.24 -15.37
CA PRO A 185 -7.79 -7.09 -15.10
C PRO A 185 -7.31 -6.40 -16.38
N PHE A 186 -7.72 -5.14 -16.55
CA PHE A 186 -7.25 -4.22 -17.58
C PHE A 186 -7.51 -4.66 -19.02
N GLY A 187 -8.47 -5.56 -19.26
CA GLY A 187 -9.01 -5.87 -20.59
C GLY A 187 -8.03 -6.40 -21.66
N GLN A 188 -6.79 -6.71 -21.30
CA GLN A 188 -5.77 -7.30 -22.19
C GLN A 188 -5.14 -8.51 -21.49
N SER A 189 -5.83 -9.65 -21.60
CA SER A 189 -5.51 -10.85 -20.82
C SER A 189 -4.12 -11.42 -21.10
N GLU A 190 -3.58 -11.19 -22.29
CA GLU A 190 -2.22 -11.54 -22.67
C GLU A 190 -1.14 -10.78 -21.88
N TYR A 191 -1.50 -9.63 -21.29
CA TYR A 191 -0.60 -8.78 -20.51
C TYR A 191 -0.92 -8.76 -19.00
N THR A 192 -1.93 -9.51 -18.53
CA THR A 192 -2.38 -9.45 -17.13
C THR A 192 -1.23 -9.67 -16.13
N GLU A 193 -0.44 -10.74 -16.29
CA GLU A 193 0.69 -11.02 -15.39
C GLU A 193 1.70 -9.86 -15.38
N GLN A 194 2.06 -9.35 -16.56
CA GLN A 194 3.01 -8.25 -16.71
C GLN A 194 2.48 -6.97 -16.04
N LYS A 195 1.22 -6.62 -16.25
CA LYS A 195 0.60 -5.43 -15.66
C LYS A 195 0.53 -5.52 -14.13
N LEU A 196 0.09 -6.65 -13.59
CA LEU A 196 -0.05 -6.83 -12.14
C LEU A 196 1.31 -6.76 -11.44
N LYS A 197 2.33 -7.43 -11.97
CA LYS A 197 3.70 -7.33 -11.45
C LYS A 197 4.24 -5.91 -11.54
N TRP A 198 4.04 -5.27 -12.68
CA TRP A 198 4.49 -3.89 -12.89
C TRP A 198 3.84 -2.92 -11.90
N LEU A 199 2.53 -3.03 -11.62
CA LEU A 199 1.86 -2.16 -10.65
C LEU A 199 2.49 -2.27 -9.26
N VAL A 200 2.61 -3.50 -8.74
CA VAL A 200 3.18 -3.74 -7.41
C VAL A 200 4.65 -3.30 -7.34
N ASP A 201 5.44 -3.64 -8.35
CA ASP A 201 6.87 -3.27 -8.42
C ASP A 201 7.08 -1.75 -8.50
N ASN A 202 6.09 -0.98 -8.98
CA ASN A 202 6.15 0.47 -9.11
C ASN A 202 5.40 1.24 -8.02
N GLY A 203 4.96 0.55 -6.96
CA GLY A 203 4.40 1.16 -5.76
C GLY A 203 2.90 1.45 -5.83
N TYR A 204 2.16 0.76 -6.70
CA TYR A 204 0.69 0.79 -6.75
C TYR A 204 0.09 -0.39 -5.98
N ASP A 205 -1.11 -0.20 -5.44
CA ASP A 205 -1.85 -1.26 -4.78
C ASP A 205 -2.83 -1.94 -5.74
N VAL A 206 -3.04 -3.24 -5.51
CA VAL A 206 -4.10 -4.03 -6.10
C VAL A 206 -5.11 -4.42 -5.02
N GLY A 207 -6.38 -4.16 -5.27
CA GLY A 207 -7.52 -4.52 -4.43
C GLY A 207 -8.54 -5.40 -5.18
N ASN A 208 -9.55 -5.86 -4.44
CA ASN A 208 -10.62 -6.72 -4.93
C ASN A 208 -11.88 -5.92 -5.28
N HIS A 209 -12.56 -6.27 -6.39
CA HIS A 209 -13.85 -5.69 -6.80
C HIS A 209 -14.91 -6.74 -7.12
N THR A 210 -14.83 -7.88 -6.44
CA THR A 210 -15.65 -9.09 -6.57
C THR A 210 -15.68 -9.70 -7.97
N TYR A 211 -16.15 -10.95 -8.04
CA TYR A 211 -16.04 -11.76 -9.25
C TYR A 211 -17.09 -11.36 -10.30
N SER A 212 -18.34 -11.23 -9.87
CA SER A 212 -19.51 -10.99 -10.71
C SER A 212 -19.98 -9.54 -10.69
N HIS A 213 -19.38 -8.67 -9.86
CA HIS A 213 -19.80 -7.28 -9.67
C HIS A 213 -21.29 -7.17 -9.25
N LEU A 214 -21.73 -8.06 -8.35
CA LEU A 214 -23.09 -8.06 -7.81
C LEU A 214 -23.21 -7.10 -6.62
N GLU A 215 -24.42 -6.60 -6.39
CA GLU A 215 -24.80 -5.97 -5.13
C GLU A 215 -24.68 -7.01 -4.00
N MET A 216 -23.78 -6.79 -3.03
CA MET A 216 -23.50 -7.79 -1.98
C MET A 216 -24.71 -8.05 -1.08
N GLU A 217 -25.63 -7.09 -0.95
CA GLU A 217 -26.89 -7.27 -0.21
C GLU A 217 -27.77 -8.38 -0.80
N THR A 218 -27.62 -8.67 -2.11
CA THR A 218 -28.41 -9.69 -2.80
C THR A 218 -27.92 -11.12 -2.52
N LEU A 219 -26.74 -11.28 -1.93
CA LEU A 219 -26.17 -12.58 -1.61
C LEU A 219 -26.73 -13.10 -0.28
N ASP A 220 -27.15 -14.36 -0.31
CA ASP A 220 -27.94 -14.99 0.75
C ASP A 220 -27.16 -16.05 1.55
N SER A 221 -25.86 -16.22 1.29
CA SER A 221 -25.02 -17.18 2.00
C SER A 221 -23.58 -16.73 2.18
N GLU A 222 -22.93 -17.24 3.23
CA GLU A 222 -21.48 -17.09 3.46
C GLU A 222 -20.66 -17.66 2.29
N GLU A 223 -21.10 -18.80 1.72
CA GLU A 223 -20.41 -19.47 0.61
C GLU A 223 -20.38 -18.59 -0.64
N ASP A 224 -21.50 -17.92 -0.98
CA ASP A 224 -21.56 -17.02 -2.13
C ASP A 224 -20.67 -15.77 -1.93
N ILE A 225 -20.69 -15.19 -0.73
CA ILE A 225 -19.83 -14.05 -0.37
C ILE A 225 -18.34 -14.43 -0.49
N GLN A 226 -17.96 -15.58 0.09
CA GLN A 226 -16.59 -16.09 0.04
C GLN A 226 -16.17 -16.45 -1.39
N ALA A 227 -17.09 -16.95 -2.22
CA ALA A 227 -16.82 -17.25 -3.62
C ALA A 227 -16.56 -15.97 -4.44
N GLU A 228 -17.36 -14.92 -4.25
CA GLU A 228 -17.19 -13.64 -4.94
C GLU A 228 -15.84 -12.99 -4.64
N ILE A 229 -15.46 -12.94 -3.36
CA ILE A 229 -14.21 -12.32 -2.91
C ILE A 229 -13.02 -13.24 -3.20
N GLY A 230 -13.11 -14.49 -2.76
CA GLY A 230 -12.04 -15.47 -2.84
C GLY A 230 -11.62 -15.83 -4.26
N SER A 231 -12.57 -15.85 -5.21
CA SER A 231 -12.24 -16.13 -6.62
C SER A 231 -11.31 -15.07 -7.20
N VAL A 232 -11.58 -13.78 -6.96
CA VAL A 232 -10.72 -12.68 -7.45
C VAL A 232 -9.38 -12.68 -6.72
N ASN A 233 -9.36 -12.91 -5.41
CA ASN A 233 -8.10 -13.04 -4.66
C ASN A 233 -7.24 -14.19 -5.21
N ASN A 234 -7.84 -15.34 -5.54
CA ASN A 234 -7.14 -16.47 -6.15
C ASN A 234 -6.61 -16.15 -7.55
N ILE A 235 -7.36 -15.40 -8.36
CA ILE A 235 -6.90 -14.92 -9.67
C ILE A 235 -5.67 -14.03 -9.51
N ILE A 236 -5.72 -13.02 -8.65
CA ILE A 236 -4.60 -12.09 -8.42
C ILE A 236 -3.38 -12.86 -7.89
N LYS A 237 -3.59 -13.72 -6.88
CA LYS A 237 -2.54 -14.55 -6.27
C LYS A 237 -1.86 -15.49 -7.27
N SER A 238 -2.56 -15.94 -8.31
CA SER A 238 -1.96 -16.79 -9.35
C SER A 238 -0.85 -16.07 -10.15
N TYR A 239 -0.91 -14.73 -10.23
CA TYR A 239 0.10 -13.89 -10.86
C TYR A 239 1.07 -13.27 -9.84
N LEU A 240 0.58 -13.01 -8.62
CA LEU A 240 1.28 -12.35 -7.52
C LEU A 240 1.22 -13.21 -6.23
N PRO A 241 1.99 -14.30 -6.12
CA PRO A 241 1.85 -15.26 -5.02
C PRO A 241 2.20 -14.70 -3.64
N ASP A 242 3.05 -13.67 -3.59
CA ASP A 242 3.53 -13.05 -2.35
C ASP A 242 2.78 -11.74 -2.01
N TYR A 243 1.88 -11.29 -2.89
CA TYR A 243 1.08 -10.08 -2.66
C TYR A 243 -0.19 -10.42 -1.89
N ALA A 244 -0.44 -9.72 -0.78
CA ALA A 244 -1.68 -9.83 -0.03
C ALA A 244 -2.72 -8.84 -0.57
N VAL A 245 -3.85 -9.35 -1.06
CA VAL A 245 -5.00 -8.50 -1.42
C VAL A 245 -5.80 -8.23 -0.16
N GLU A 246 -5.63 -7.03 0.41
CA GLU A 246 -6.18 -6.68 1.74
C GLU A 246 -7.33 -5.66 1.67
N THR A 247 -7.63 -5.10 0.50
CA THR A 247 -8.66 -4.07 0.33
C THR A 247 -9.74 -4.52 -0.65
N LEU A 248 -10.99 -4.11 -0.38
CA LEU A 248 -12.17 -4.48 -1.15
C LEU A 248 -13.03 -3.24 -1.43
N ALA A 249 -13.24 -2.92 -2.70
CA ALA A 249 -14.28 -1.97 -3.08
C ALA A 249 -15.57 -2.74 -3.37
N LEU A 250 -16.68 -2.36 -2.73
CA LEU A 250 -17.97 -3.01 -2.91
C LEU A 250 -18.63 -2.53 -4.21
N PRO A 251 -19.03 -3.42 -5.13
CA PRO A 251 -19.83 -3.04 -6.28
C PRO A 251 -21.08 -2.27 -5.83
N HIS A 252 -21.32 -1.12 -6.48
CA HIS A 252 -22.44 -0.23 -6.16
C HIS A 252 -22.46 0.30 -4.72
N GLY A 253 -21.42 0.06 -3.90
CA GLY A 253 -21.42 0.39 -2.48
C GLY A 253 -22.46 -0.40 -1.69
N SER A 254 -22.91 -1.53 -2.24
CA SER A 254 -23.91 -2.39 -1.61
C SER A 254 -23.20 -3.24 -0.56
N ASN A 255 -23.53 -2.98 0.71
CA ASN A 255 -23.02 -3.73 1.84
C ASN A 255 -23.71 -5.10 1.94
N PRO A 256 -23.01 -6.14 2.42
CA PRO A 256 -23.65 -7.43 2.69
C PRO A 256 -24.70 -7.27 3.80
N LYS A 257 -25.59 -8.26 3.93
CA LYS A 257 -26.43 -8.37 5.13
C LYS A 257 -25.55 -8.54 6.38
N ASP A 258 -25.96 -7.96 7.50
CA ASP A 258 -25.23 -8.02 8.79
C ASP A 258 -24.77 -9.44 9.17
N ALA A 259 -25.60 -10.44 8.86
CA ALA A 259 -25.30 -11.85 9.12
C ALA A 259 -24.02 -12.36 8.42
N TYR A 260 -23.58 -11.68 7.35
CA TYR A 260 -22.44 -12.04 6.51
C TYR A 260 -21.32 -11.00 6.53
N ALA A 261 -21.41 -9.95 7.35
CA ALA A 261 -20.36 -8.93 7.45
C ALA A 261 -18.99 -9.53 7.80
N GLY A 262 -18.95 -10.53 8.69
CA GLY A 262 -17.73 -11.26 9.03
C GLY A 262 -17.11 -12.00 7.84
N SER A 263 -17.94 -12.55 6.95
CA SER A 263 -17.50 -13.27 5.74
C SER A 263 -16.87 -12.35 4.70
N VAL A 264 -17.19 -11.05 4.72
CA VAL A 264 -16.52 -10.07 3.86
C VAL A 264 -15.13 -9.70 4.39
N MET A 265 -14.98 -9.70 5.72
CA MET A 265 -13.71 -9.37 6.38
C MET A 265 -12.70 -10.52 6.29
N GLU A 266 -13.12 -11.76 6.49
CA GLU A 266 -12.22 -12.92 6.39
C GLU A 266 -12.96 -14.19 5.97
N GLY A 267 -12.24 -15.08 5.29
CA GLY A 267 -12.81 -16.32 4.78
C GLY A 267 -11.79 -17.21 4.09
N GLU A 268 -12.27 -18.32 3.56
CA GLU A 268 -11.48 -19.26 2.77
C GLU A 268 -12.27 -19.70 1.54
N TYR A 269 -11.64 -19.65 0.38
CA TYR A 269 -12.24 -20.14 -0.86
C TYR A 269 -11.22 -20.97 -1.64
N GLU A 270 -11.64 -22.18 -2.03
CA GLU A 270 -10.80 -23.17 -2.74
C GLU A 270 -9.42 -23.42 -2.07
N GLY A 271 -9.39 -23.40 -0.73
CA GLY A 271 -8.18 -23.65 0.06
C GLY A 271 -7.26 -22.45 0.26
N SER A 272 -7.63 -21.27 -0.25
CA SER A 272 -6.92 -20.01 -0.02
C SER A 272 -7.71 -19.12 0.93
N LYS A 273 -7.04 -18.70 1.99
CA LYS A 273 -7.58 -17.74 2.95
C LYS A 273 -7.39 -16.31 2.47
N TYR A 274 -8.31 -15.45 2.85
CA TYR A 274 -8.16 -14.00 2.70
C TYR A 274 -8.52 -13.28 3.99
N LYS A 275 -7.99 -12.07 4.11
CA LYS A 275 -8.32 -11.12 5.17
C LYS A 275 -8.34 -9.72 4.56
N THR A 276 -9.48 -9.06 4.68
CA THR A 276 -9.71 -7.68 4.28
C THR A 276 -9.46 -6.79 5.49
N ILE A 277 -8.70 -5.72 5.31
CA ILE A 277 -8.43 -4.71 6.34
C ILE A 277 -9.21 -3.41 6.12
N ALA A 278 -9.67 -3.16 4.88
CA ALA A 278 -10.50 -2.01 4.55
C ALA A 278 -11.50 -2.34 3.43
N ILE A 279 -12.75 -1.96 3.65
CA ILE A 279 -13.87 -2.09 2.72
C ILE A 279 -14.33 -0.68 2.32
N LEU A 280 -14.57 -0.48 1.02
CA LEU A 280 -14.87 0.83 0.46
C LEU A 280 -16.26 0.83 -0.17
N ASP A 281 -17.05 1.84 0.21
CA ASP A 281 -18.37 2.12 -0.34
C ASP A 281 -18.27 3.00 -1.60
N VAL A 282 -19.39 3.53 -2.09
CA VAL A 282 -19.43 4.49 -3.21
C VAL A 282 -19.20 5.93 -2.77
N GLY A 283 -19.24 6.84 -3.74
CA GLY A 283 -19.09 8.28 -3.52
C GLY A 283 -20.17 8.86 -2.62
N TRP A 284 -19.74 9.48 -1.52
CA TRP A 284 -20.57 10.26 -0.61
C TRP A 284 -19.78 11.41 0.03
N ARG A 285 -18.73 11.13 0.81
CA ARG A 285 -17.97 12.14 1.57
C ARG A 285 -16.51 11.72 1.80
N PRO A 286 -15.63 12.66 2.19
CA PRO A 286 -14.29 12.33 2.69
C PRO A 286 -14.33 11.36 3.88
N ALA A 287 -13.36 10.46 3.91
CA ALA A 287 -13.15 9.57 5.04
C ALA A 287 -12.60 10.34 6.25
N TYR A 288 -12.80 9.78 7.44
CA TYR A 288 -12.15 10.30 8.64
C TYR A 288 -10.67 9.90 8.65
N SER A 289 -9.87 10.49 9.54
CA SER A 289 -8.48 10.05 9.76
C SER A 289 -8.43 8.60 10.26
N PRO A 290 -7.42 7.77 9.91
CA PRO A 290 -7.30 6.45 10.52
C PRO A 290 -7.19 6.52 12.06
N PHE A 291 -6.69 7.63 12.58
CA PHE A 291 -6.55 7.88 14.03
C PHE A 291 -7.84 8.38 14.69
N ASP A 292 -8.94 8.55 13.95
CA ASP A 292 -10.24 8.96 14.50
C ASP A 292 -11.08 7.74 14.90
N THR A 293 -11.70 7.78 16.08
CA THR A 293 -12.66 6.78 16.57
C THR A 293 -13.90 6.61 15.69
N LEU A 294 -14.21 7.59 14.83
CA LEU A 294 -15.29 7.52 13.86
C LEU A 294 -14.93 6.75 12.59
N THR A 295 -13.67 6.36 12.42
CA THR A 295 -13.25 5.56 11.27
C THR A 295 -13.74 4.13 11.39
N ASP A 296 -14.60 3.75 10.46
CA ASP A 296 -15.06 2.39 10.26
C ASP A 296 -14.41 1.80 9.01
N PHE A 297 -13.37 0.99 9.20
CA PHE A 297 -12.68 0.32 8.10
C PHE A 297 -13.54 -0.74 7.40
N THR A 298 -14.71 -1.08 7.94
CA THR A 298 -15.67 -1.99 7.27
C THR A 298 -16.62 -1.26 6.34
N SER A 299 -16.62 0.08 6.33
CA SER A 299 -17.49 0.94 5.51
C SER A 299 -16.83 2.31 5.32
N LEU A 300 -15.78 2.36 4.49
CA LEU A 300 -15.12 3.61 4.14
C LEU A 300 -15.86 4.32 3.01
N TYR A 301 -16.40 5.50 3.31
CA TYR A 301 -16.91 6.39 2.28
C TYR A 301 -15.79 6.90 1.38
N ARG A 302 -16.11 7.02 0.09
CA ARG A 302 -15.26 7.67 -0.91
C ARG A 302 -15.86 8.97 -1.41
N VAL A 303 -15.11 9.69 -2.22
CA VAL A 303 -15.53 10.88 -2.95
C VAL A 303 -15.49 10.59 -4.43
N THR A 304 -16.59 10.82 -5.16
CA THR A 304 -16.58 10.67 -6.62
C THR A 304 -15.65 11.70 -7.24
N ALA A 305 -14.67 11.23 -8.01
CA ALA A 305 -13.69 12.08 -8.67
C ALA A 305 -14.22 12.64 -10.00
N SER A 306 -15.29 13.41 -9.90
CA SER A 306 -15.98 14.05 -11.03
C SER A 306 -16.73 15.30 -10.55
N GLU A 307 -17.15 16.14 -11.48
CA GLU A 307 -18.06 17.28 -11.31
C GLU A 307 -19.45 16.96 -11.91
N ILE A 308 -19.61 15.83 -12.59
CA ILE A 308 -20.84 15.44 -13.28
C ILE A 308 -21.73 14.64 -12.34
N ASN A 309 -22.98 15.09 -12.16
CA ASN A 309 -24.03 14.37 -11.42
C ASN A 309 -23.61 13.93 -10.00
N VAL A 310 -22.78 14.74 -9.33
CA VAL A 310 -22.20 14.43 -8.01
C VAL A 310 -22.95 15.08 -6.84
N ASP A 311 -24.08 15.75 -7.06
CA ASP A 311 -24.96 16.33 -6.02
C ASP A 311 -24.26 17.21 -4.94
N ASN A 312 -23.21 17.95 -5.33
CA ASN A 312 -22.32 18.74 -4.45
C ASN A 312 -21.45 17.90 -3.50
N CYS A 313 -21.28 16.62 -3.81
CA CYS A 313 -20.43 15.65 -3.12
C CYS A 313 -19.25 15.21 -4.01
N GLY A 314 -18.90 15.99 -5.04
CA GLY A 314 -17.76 15.72 -5.89
C GLY A 314 -16.44 16.18 -5.28
N MET A 315 -15.35 15.72 -5.88
CA MET A 315 -13.98 16.09 -5.47
C MET A 315 -13.78 17.61 -5.34
N TYR A 316 -14.18 18.40 -6.34
CA TYR A 316 -14.01 19.85 -6.28
C TYR A 316 -14.93 20.56 -5.29
N ASP A 317 -16.08 19.97 -4.96
CA ASP A 317 -16.96 20.50 -3.90
C ASP A 317 -16.28 20.38 -2.54
N TYR A 318 -15.62 19.25 -2.27
CA TYR A 318 -14.88 19.03 -1.03
C TYR A 318 -13.59 19.83 -0.96
N PHE A 319 -12.83 19.93 -2.05
CA PHE A 319 -11.70 20.87 -2.12
C PHE A 319 -12.13 22.28 -1.74
N LYS A 320 -13.19 22.79 -2.35
CA LYS A 320 -13.75 24.11 -2.03
C LYS A 320 -14.27 24.19 -0.59
N SER A 321 -14.83 23.12 -0.05
CA SER A 321 -15.31 23.08 1.34
C SER A 321 -14.17 23.25 2.34
N TYR A 322 -13.02 22.59 2.09
CA TYR A 322 -11.82 22.77 2.89
C TYR A 322 -11.24 24.18 2.77
N GLU A 323 -11.12 24.72 1.55
CA GLU A 323 -10.61 26.08 1.32
C GLU A 323 -11.43 27.16 2.04
N ASN A 324 -12.75 26.97 2.13
CA ASN A 324 -13.64 27.90 2.81
C ASN A 324 -13.74 27.67 4.33
N GLY A 325 -13.03 26.67 4.88
CA GLY A 325 -13.07 26.34 6.30
C GLY A 325 -14.40 25.74 6.76
N ASN A 326 -15.21 25.18 5.85
CA ASN A 326 -16.47 24.53 6.21
C ASN A 326 -16.27 23.10 6.72
N ARG A 327 -15.11 22.51 6.42
CA ARG A 327 -14.67 21.19 6.87
C ARG A 327 -13.19 21.25 7.22
N GLU A 328 -12.76 20.39 8.12
CA GLU A 328 -11.36 20.28 8.53
C GLU A 328 -10.73 19.08 7.82
N ARG A 329 -9.69 19.32 7.03
CA ARG A 329 -8.90 18.25 6.41
C ARG A 329 -7.71 17.89 7.29
N PHE A 330 -7.19 16.69 7.09
CA PHE A 330 -5.95 16.25 7.70
C PHE A 330 -4.81 17.20 7.33
N ILE A 331 -4.00 17.62 8.30
CA ILE A 331 -2.76 18.37 8.09
C ILE A 331 -1.66 17.66 8.85
N SER A 332 -0.68 17.09 8.13
CA SER A 332 0.39 16.32 8.78
C SER A 332 1.37 17.22 9.52
N ASP A 333 1.90 16.72 10.64
CA ASP A 333 3.06 17.32 11.30
C ASP A 333 4.39 16.98 10.62
N GLY A 334 4.40 15.97 9.75
CA GLY A 334 5.57 15.50 9.00
C GLY A 334 6.41 14.44 9.69
N ASN A 335 6.03 13.99 10.89
CA ASN A 335 6.75 12.96 11.65
C ASN A 335 5.91 11.67 11.73
N PRO A 336 6.28 10.57 11.05
CA PRO A 336 5.50 9.34 11.02
C PRO A 336 5.38 8.63 12.39
N ASP A 337 6.20 9.02 13.37
CA ASP A 337 6.22 8.44 14.72
C ASP A 337 5.42 9.28 15.73
N VAL A 338 4.78 10.38 15.29
CA VAL A 338 3.96 11.27 16.11
C VAL A 338 2.58 11.44 15.48
N VAL A 339 1.55 11.52 16.31
CA VAL A 339 0.20 11.96 15.89
C VAL A 339 -0.09 13.28 16.59
N THR A 340 -0.02 14.37 15.83
CA THR A 340 -0.28 15.72 16.36
C THR A 340 -1.71 16.19 16.09
N ILE A 341 -2.43 16.57 17.14
CA ILE A 341 -3.80 17.06 17.06
C ILE A 341 -4.08 18.26 17.96
N PRO A 342 -5.04 19.13 17.59
CA PRO A 342 -5.53 20.16 18.49
C PRO A 342 -6.35 19.53 19.64
N LYS A 343 -6.31 20.17 20.82
CA LYS A 343 -6.97 19.69 22.05
C LYS A 343 -8.45 19.34 21.86
N ARG A 344 -9.17 20.06 21.00
CA ARG A 344 -10.59 19.82 20.72
C ARG A 344 -10.89 18.42 20.16
N HIS A 345 -9.90 17.75 19.59
CA HIS A 345 -10.05 16.42 18.99
C HIS A 345 -9.58 15.27 19.90
N GLU A 346 -9.09 15.56 21.11
CA GLU A 346 -8.53 14.55 22.04
C GLU A 346 -9.51 13.41 22.35
N GLU A 347 -10.80 13.72 22.48
CA GLU A 347 -11.82 12.70 22.81
C GLU A 347 -12.13 11.73 21.66
N TYR A 348 -11.77 12.09 20.42
CA TYR A 348 -11.99 11.27 19.22
C TYR A 348 -10.75 10.48 18.82
N LEU A 349 -9.65 10.56 19.57
CA LEU A 349 -8.41 9.87 19.23
C LEU A 349 -8.52 8.36 19.46
N ASN A 350 -8.36 7.59 18.39
CA ASN A 350 -8.31 6.13 18.41
C ASN A 350 -6.91 5.65 18.83
N MET A 351 -6.73 5.48 20.14
CA MET A 351 -5.45 5.00 20.71
C MET A 351 -5.03 3.61 20.22
N GLU A 352 -5.95 2.77 19.74
CA GLU A 352 -5.59 1.47 19.14
C GLU A 352 -4.85 1.67 17.82
N MET A 353 -5.33 2.58 16.96
CA MET A 353 -4.68 2.90 15.68
C MET A 353 -3.40 3.75 15.85
N VAL A 354 -3.36 4.62 16.87
CA VAL A 354 -2.11 5.33 17.22
C VAL A 354 -0.98 4.34 17.52
N GLY A 355 -1.29 3.26 18.25
CA GLY A 355 -0.34 2.19 18.53
C GLY A 355 0.85 2.69 19.35
N GLU A 356 2.06 2.50 18.82
CA GLU A 356 3.32 2.88 19.48
C GLU A 356 3.76 4.33 19.21
N LYS A 357 3.01 5.06 18.37
CA LYS A 357 3.32 6.47 18.07
C LYS A 357 3.14 7.36 19.29
N THR A 358 3.92 8.42 19.34
CA THR A 358 3.78 9.47 20.34
C THR A 358 2.57 10.35 20.02
N VAL A 359 1.81 10.78 21.03
CA VAL A 359 0.67 11.69 20.84
C VAL A 359 1.08 13.10 21.28
N ASN A 360 0.94 14.07 20.37
CA ASN A 360 1.19 15.48 20.65
C ASN A 360 -0.12 16.26 20.59
N ILE A 361 -0.64 16.67 21.74
CA ILE A 361 -1.88 17.44 21.84
C ILE A 361 -1.54 18.88 22.20
N TYR A 362 -1.94 19.83 21.36
CA TYR A 362 -1.67 21.25 21.57
C TYR A 362 -2.95 22.08 21.74
N GLU A 363 -2.86 23.17 22.50
CA GLU A 363 -3.90 24.18 22.61
C GLU A 363 -3.80 25.16 21.44
N GLU A 364 -4.91 25.49 20.81
CA GLU A 364 -4.95 26.52 19.78
C GLU A 364 -4.90 27.92 20.40
N ASN A 365 -4.23 28.84 19.71
CA ASN A 365 -4.07 30.23 20.14
C ASN A 365 -5.30 31.11 19.87
#